data_AF-A0A8H3C7N0-F1
#
_entry.id   AF-A0A8H3C7N0-F1
#
_cell.length_a   1.000
_cell.length_b   1.000
_cell.length_c   1.000
_cell.angle_alpha   90.00
_cell.angle_beta   90.00
_cell.angle_gamma   90.00
#
_symmetry.space_group_name_H-M   'P 1'
#
loop_
_entity.id
_entity.type
_entity.pdbx_description
1 polymer ?
#
loop_
_entity_poly.entity_id
_entity_poly.type
_entity_poly.pdbx_seq_one_letter_code
_entity_poly.pdbx_strand_id
1 'polypeptide(L)'
;MTDQGEFNYVHRAGRSKKRRGKNGPNGPISFSDLLRSTREVLVSSGWWEIYRAEVVPVIVQARRSVLNKQQTVTGQIDAEARDAGLRFLCLGLGPPTKSAESRAQLCVLLDLCAELAIAGTNVEVFDPAFEEQDVFALRELGLGVLDENKKGAHVIVVPTIVYMPHCGLGLYERFLRANWSGGGMGRIILVANDMAAYVER
;
A
#
# COMPACT_ATOMS: atom_id res chain seq x y z
N MET A 1 29.63 5.35 -14.19
CA MET A 1 29.07 6.51 -13.45
C MET A 1 27.56 6.35 -13.46
N THR A 2 27.04 5.60 -12.50
CA THR A 2 25.61 5.37 -12.33
C THR A 2 25.21 6.06 -11.03
N ASP A 3 24.38 7.08 -11.22
CA ASP A 3 23.78 7.95 -10.23
C ASP A 3 22.92 7.10 -9.27
N GLN A 4 23.35 6.98 -8.01
CA GLN A 4 22.56 6.39 -6.94
C GLN A 4 21.57 7.47 -6.49
N GLY A 5 20.35 7.39 -7.00
CA GLY A 5 19.25 8.29 -6.62
C GLY A 5 18.90 8.11 -5.13
N GLU A 6 19.60 8.87 -4.28
CA GLU A 6 19.32 9.04 -2.87
C GLU A 6 17.96 9.76 -2.72
N PHE A 7 16.96 9.06 -2.18
CA PHE A 7 15.60 9.58 -2.10
C PHE A 7 15.46 10.50 -0.87
N ASN A 8 15.42 11.81 -1.11
CA ASN A 8 15.10 12.81 -0.10
C ASN A 8 13.58 13.08 -0.09
N TYR A 9 12.91 12.75 1.01
CA TYR A 9 11.50 13.10 1.23
C TYR A 9 11.40 14.62 1.48
N VAL A 10 10.95 15.40 0.49
CA VAL A 10 10.83 16.85 0.62
C VAL A 10 9.41 17.23 1.09
N HIS A 11 9.33 17.67 2.35
CA HIS A 11 8.14 18.25 2.95
C HIS A 11 7.85 19.63 2.32
N ARG A 12 6.80 19.78 1.51
CA ARG A 12 6.26 21.12 1.17
C ARG A 12 5.27 21.54 2.24
N ALA A 13 5.79 21.99 3.40
CA ALA A 13 4.97 22.69 4.39
C ALA A 13 4.71 24.13 3.97
N GLY A 14 3.44 24.51 3.84
CA GLY A 14 3.02 25.91 3.90
C GLY A 14 3.47 26.52 5.23
N ARG A 15 4.08 27.71 5.18
CA ARG A 15 4.61 28.42 6.35
C ARG A 15 3.49 28.72 7.36
N SER A 16 3.48 28.02 8.49
CA SER A 16 2.80 28.47 9.70
C SER A 16 3.82 28.80 10.79
N LYS A 17 3.65 29.94 11.44
CA LYS A 17 4.63 30.57 12.35
C LYS A 17 4.96 29.68 13.55
N LYS A 18 6.25 29.38 13.71
CA LYS A 18 6.84 28.54 14.76
C LYS A 18 6.76 29.22 16.13
N ARG A 19 5.98 28.68 17.08
CA ARG A 19 6.18 28.94 18.52
C ARG A 19 7.37 28.08 18.99
N ARG A 20 8.45 28.72 19.45
CA ARG A 20 9.64 28.05 20.00
C ARG A 20 9.30 27.45 21.37
N GLY A 21 9.05 26.13 21.41
CA GLY A 21 9.13 25.32 22.62
C GLY A 21 10.53 24.72 22.75
N LYS A 22 11.15 24.84 23.93
CA LYS A 22 12.43 24.21 24.27
C LYS A 22 12.19 22.70 24.51
N ASN A 23 12.63 21.84 23.60
CA ASN A 23 12.75 20.40 23.88
C ASN A 23 14.23 20.01 23.74
N GLY A 24 14.76 19.34 24.77
CA GLY A 24 16.09 18.71 24.74
C GLY A 24 16.12 17.51 23.77
N PRO A 25 17.23 16.75 23.72
CA PRO A 25 17.45 15.68 22.73
C PRO A 25 16.52 14.45 22.87
N ASN A 26 15.63 14.42 23.87
CA ASN A 26 14.68 13.33 24.15
C ASN A 26 13.23 13.76 23.91
N GLY A 27 12.89 14.13 22.68
CA GLY A 27 11.48 14.15 22.25
C GLY A 27 11.00 12.74 21.87
N PRO A 28 9.67 12.49 21.84
CA PRO A 28 9.16 11.24 21.26
C PRO A 28 9.63 11.11 19.80
N ILE A 29 10.11 9.92 19.43
CA ILE A 29 10.60 9.62 18.07
C ILE A 29 9.45 9.86 17.08
N SER A 30 9.70 10.60 16.01
CA SER A 30 8.67 10.88 15.01
C SER A 30 8.30 9.62 14.22
N PHE A 31 7.07 9.54 13.71
CA PHE A 31 6.65 8.41 12.89
C PHE A 31 7.54 8.22 11.65
N SER A 32 7.95 9.32 11.02
CA SER A 32 8.87 9.28 9.87
C SER A 32 10.24 8.69 10.24
N ASP A 33 10.74 8.95 11.45
CA ASP A 33 11.98 8.35 11.93
C ASP A 33 11.81 6.86 12.23
N LEU A 34 10.68 6.45 12.81
CA LEU A 34 10.35 5.04 13.01
C LEU A 34 10.27 4.29 11.67
N LEU A 35 9.65 4.90 10.65
CA LEU A 35 9.53 4.32 9.32
C LEU A 35 10.90 4.19 8.64
N ARG A 36 11.75 5.22 8.76
CA ARG A 36 13.12 5.20 8.23
C ARG A 36 13.94 4.08 8.89
N SER A 37 13.94 4.03 10.22
CA SER A 37 14.66 2.99 10.98
C SER A 37 14.16 1.58 10.65
N THR A 38 12.84 1.41 10.49
CA THR A 38 12.26 0.12 10.07
C THR A 38 12.79 -0.28 8.68
N ARG A 39 12.81 0.65 7.73
CA ARG A 39 13.36 0.40 6.38
C ARG A 39 14.85 0.05 6.43
N GLU A 40 15.65 0.74 7.23
CA GLU A 40 17.07 0.45 7.40
C GLU A 40 17.30 -0.98 7.92
N VAL A 41 16.51 -1.43 8.89
CA VAL A 41 16.56 -2.81 9.38
C VAL A 41 16.24 -3.80 8.26
N LEU A 42 15.16 -3.57 7.51
CA LEU A 42 14.79 -4.45 6.38
C LEU A 42 15.91 -4.54 5.34
N VAL A 43 16.53 -3.41 4.99
CA VAL A 43 17.66 -3.37 4.04
C VAL A 43 18.87 -4.12 4.60
N SER A 44 19.27 -3.83 5.85
CA SER A 44 20.43 -4.47 6.48
C SER A 44 20.29 -5.98 6.67
N SER A 45 19.05 -6.48 6.74
CA SER A 45 18.77 -7.91 6.91
C SER A 45 18.98 -8.72 5.63
N GLY A 46 19.16 -8.08 4.47
CA GLY A 46 19.19 -8.72 3.15
C GLY A 46 17.80 -9.13 2.64
N TRP A 47 16.78 -9.17 3.50
CA TRP A 47 15.42 -9.51 3.11
C TRP A 47 14.86 -8.55 2.04
N TRP A 48 15.18 -7.25 2.15
CA TRP A 48 14.69 -6.24 1.22
C TRP A 48 15.14 -6.49 -0.23
N GLU A 49 16.38 -6.94 -0.42
CA GLU A 49 16.93 -7.25 -1.74
C GLU A 49 16.26 -8.47 -2.35
N ILE A 50 16.04 -9.51 -1.54
CA ILE A 50 15.33 -10.74 -1.96
C ILE A 50 13.89 -10.40 -2.37
N TYR A 51 13.16 -9.67 -1.51
CA TYR A 51 11.80 -9.21 -1.80
C TYR A 51 11.75 -8.42 -3.12
N ARG A 52 12.64 -7.45 -3.34
CA ARG A 52 12.64 -6.67 -4.59
C ARG A 52 13.06 -7.50 -5.80
N ALA A 53 13.94 -8.50 -5.64
CA ALA A 53 14.34 -9.36 -6.75
C ALA A 53 13.21 -10.32 -7.17
N GLU A 54 12.45 -10.84 -6.21
CA GLU A 54 11.46 -11.89 -6.46
C GLU A 54 10.04 -11.36 -6.69
N VAL A 55 9.61 -10.35 -5.92
CA VAL A 55 8.21 -9.92 -5.88
C VAL A 55 7.93 -8.78 -6.86
N VAL A 56 8.82 -7.78 -6.93
CA VAL A 56 8.60 -6.59 -7.75
C VAL A 56 8.43 -6.93 -9.24
N PRO A 57 9.29 -7.74 -9.89
CA PRO A 57 9.14 -8.06 -11.31
C PRO A 57 7.81 -8.75 -11.63
N VAL A 58 7.34 -9.62 -10.73
CA VAL A 58 6.06 -10.34 -10.86
C VAL A 58 4.89 -9.36 -10.80
N ILE A 59 4.90 -8.42 -9.85
CA ILE A 59 3.84 -7.39 -9.75
C ILE A 59 3.87 -6.45 -10.96
N VAL A 60 5.05 -6.04 -11.43
CA VAL A 60 5.19 -5.22 -12.65
C VAL A 60 4.62 -5.95 -13.87
N GLN A 61 4.90 -7.25 -14.01
CA GLN A 61 4.34 -8.07 -15.08
C GLN A 61 2.81 -8.21 -14.96
N ALA A 62 2.30 -8.46 -13.75
CA ALA A 62 0.88 -8.57 -13.48
C ALA A 62 0.14 -7.26 -13.83
N ARG A 63 0.71 -6.10 -13.48
CA ARG A 63 0.23 -4.78 -13.88
C ARG A 63 0.06 -4.68 -15.39
N ARG A 64 1.10 -5.02 -16.16
CA ARG A 64 1.04 -4.98 -17.63
C ARG A 64 -0.08 -5.88 -18.15
N SER A 65 -0.20 -7.09 -17.62
CA SER A 65 -1.24 -8.05 -18.03
C SER A 65 -2.66 -7.51 -17.78
N VAL A 66 -2.92 -6.98 -16.59
CA VAL A 66 -4.24 -6.44 -16.21
C VAL A 66 -4.59 -5.23 -17.06
N LEU A 67 -3.68 -4.26 -17.22
CA LEU A 67 -3.94 -3.05 -17.98
C LEU A 67 -4.16 -3.33 -19.47
N ASN A 68 -3.37 -4.23 -20.07
CA ASN A 68 -3.53 -4.61 -21.47
C ASN A 68 -4.89 -5.29 -21.73
N LYS A 69 -5.33 -6.17 -20.83
CA LYS A 69 -6.65 -6.83 -20.92
C LYS A 69 -7.80 -5.83 -20.84
N GLN A 70 -7.69 -4.80 -20.00
CA GLN A 70 -8.74 -3.77 -19.95
C GLN A 70 -8.81 -2.98 -21.25
N GLN A 71 -7.67 -2.62 -21.84
CA GLN A 71 -7.63 -1.91 -23.13
C GLN A 71 -8.26 -2.70 -24.29
N THR A 72 -8.16 -4.04 -24.27
CA THR A 72 -8.78 -4.88 -25.31
C THR A 72 -10.30 -5.01 -25.15
N VAL A 73 -10.83 -4.83 -23.94
CA VAL A 73 -12.27 -4.97 -23.63
C VAL A 73 -13.02 -3.64 -23.86
N THR A 74 -12.40 -2.50 -23.58
CA THR A 74 -13.04 -1.16 -23.71
C THR A 74 -12.92 -0.56 -25.12
N GLY A 75 -13.18 -1.35 -26.17
CA GLY A 75 -13.16 -0.88 -27.57
C GLY A 75 -14.00 0.38 -27.85
N GLN A 76 -14.89 0.76 -26.93
CA GLN A 76 -15.57 2.05 -26.79
C GLN A 76 -15.84 2.24 -25.28
N ILE A 77 -15.44 3.37 -24.68
CA ILE A 77 -16.07 4.14 -23.56
C ILE A 77 -15.06 5.18 -23.02
N ASP A 78 -15.56 6.42 -22.93
CA ASP A 78 -15.22 7.64 -22.17
C ASP A 78 -13.77 8.00 -21.78
N ALA A 79 -13.42 9.25 -22.05
CA ALA A 79 -12.13 9.85 -21.73
C ALA A 79 -11.75 9.80 -20.23
N GLU A 80 -12.73 9.64 -19.33
CA GLU A 80 -12.53 9.46 -17.88
C GLU A 80 -11.95 8.08 -17.53
N ALA A 81 -12.27 7.02 -18.29
CA ALA A 81 -11.70 5.69 -18.10
C ALA A 81 -10.24 5.61 -18.58
N ARG A 82 -9.81 6.54 -19.45
CA ARG A 82 -8.42 6.65 -19.92
C ARG A 82 -7.46 7.19 -18.87
N ASP A 83 -7.98 7.86 -17.83
CA ASP A 83 -7.24 8.39 -16.69
C ASP A 83 -7.28 7.45 -15.47
N ALA A 84 -7.98 6.31 -15.55
CA ALA A 84 -8.05 5.33 -14.48
C ALA A 84 -6.73 4.57 -14.34
N GLY A 85 -5.73 5.25 -13.78
CA GLY A 85 -4.47 4.67 -13.35
C GLY A 85 -4.70 3.51 -12.37
N LEU A 86 -3.69 2.67 -12.24
CA LEU A 86 -3.70 1.55 -11.30
C LEU A 86 -3.97 2.08 -9.88
N ARG A 87 -5.03 1.58 -9.23
CA ARG A 87 -5.32 1.88 -7.83
C ARG A 87 -4.58 0.91 -6.90
N PHE A 88 -4.45 1.29 -5.64
CA PHE A 88 -3.88 0.43 -4.61
C PHE A 88 -4.82 0.42 -3.40
N LEU A 89 -5.27 -0.75 -3.00
CA LEU A 89 -6.09 -0.96 -1.81
C LEU A 89 -5.33 -1.83 -0.83
N CYS A 90 -5.04 -1.32 0.36
CA CYS A 90 -4.50 -2.10 1.46
C CYS A 90 -5.58 -2.41 2.50
N LEU A 91 -5.77 -3.68 2.82
CA LEU A 91 -6.64 -4.13 3.90
C LEU A 91 -5.82 -4.94 4.89
N GLY A 92 -5.93 -4.67 6.19
CA GLY A 92 -5.29 -5.50 7.20
C GLY A 92 -3.82 -5.15 7.50
N LEU A 93 -3.44 -3.87 7.43
CA LEU A 93 -2.07 -3.40 7.68
C LEU A 93 -1.63 -3.53 9.16
N GLY A 94 -2.58 -3.51 10.11
CA GLY A 94 -2.36 -3.30 11.54
C GLY A 94 -1.88 -1.88 11.87
N PRO A 95 -1.64 -1.53 13.16
CA PRO A 95 -1.35 -0.16 13.61
C PRO A 95 0.15 0.20 13.46
N PRO A 96 0.59 0.90 12.38
CA PRO A 96 2.01 1.16 12.14
C PRO A 96 2.67 2.08 13.19
N THR A 97 1.92 2.91 13.91
CA THR A 97 2.53 3.72 14.99
C THR A 97 2.95 2.87 16.19
N LYS A 98 2.41 1.65 16.34
CA LYS A 98 2.67 0.77 17.50
C LYS A 98 3.34 -0.56 17.14
N SER A 99 3.09 -1.14 15.96
CA SER A 99 3.67 -2.43 15.54
C SER A 99 4.81 -2.26 14.54
N ALA A 100 5.95 -2.94 14.81
CA ALA A 100 7.09 -2.97 13.89
C ALA A 100 6.76 -3.74 12.61
N GLU A 101 5.96 -4.79 12.73
CA GLU A 101 5.46 -5.61 11.63
C GLU A 101 4.57 -4.78 10.70
N SER A 102 3.61 -4.03 11.24
CA SER A 102 2.77 -3.11 10.46
C SER A 102 3.60 -2.01 9.78
N ARG A 103 4.66 -1.50 10.42
CA ARG A 103 5.59 -0.57 9.76
C ARG A 103 6.36 -1.23 8.63
N ALA A 104 6.83 -2.46 8.81
CA ALA A 104 7.54 -3.19 7.77
C ALA A 104 6.63 -3.43 6.54
N GLN A 105 5.38 -3.82 6.77
CA GLN A 105 4.36 -3.93 5.72
C GLN A 105 4.09 -2.59 5.03
N LEU A 106 4.02 -1.49 5.79
CA LEU A 106 3.88 -0.15 5.23
C LEU A 106 5.10 0.25 4.38
N CYS A 107 6.32 -0.10 4.78
CA CYS A 107 7.52 0.11 3.96
C CYS A 107 7.40 -0.61 2.61
N VAL A 108 6.94 -1.86 2.59
CA VAL A 108 6.71 -2.63 1.36
C VAL A 108 5.64 -1.97 0.49
N LEU A 109 4.51 -1.58 1.08
CA LEU A 109 3.45 -0.85 0.37
C LEU A 109 3.98 0.41 -0.32
N LEU A 110 4.75 1.23 0.40
CA LEU A 110 5.32 2.47 -0.14
C LEU A 110 6.35 2.19 -1.25
N ASP A 111 7.17 1.15 -1.11
CA ASP A 111 8.12 0.73 -2.16
C ASP A 111 7.39 0.29 -3.44
N LEU A 112 6.32 -0.49 -3.32
CA LEU A 112 5.48 -0.88 -4.46
C LEU A 112 4.83 0.33 -5.13
N CYS A 113 4.34 1.29 -4.35
CA CYS A 113 3.77 2.52 -4.91
C CYS A 113 4.81 3.31 -5.70
N ALA A 114 6.03 3.44 -5.17
CA ALA A 114 7.13 4.12 -5.86
C ALA A 114 7.54 3.40 -7.15
N GLU A 115 7.76 2.09 -7.07
CA GLU A 115 8.17 1.26 -8.22
C GLU A 115 7.13 1.27 -9.35
N LEU A 116 5.86 1.35 -8.99
CA LEU A 116 4.76 1.35 -9.95
C LEU A 116 4.27 2.76 -10.31
N ALA A 117 4.90 3.81 -9.78
CA ALA A 117 4.49 5.20 -9.96
C ALA A 117 2.99 5.42 -9.64
N ILE A 118 2.52 4.84 -8.54
CA ILE A 118 1.16 5.04 -8.02
C ILE A 118 1.19 6.25 -7.07
N ALA A 119 0.44 7.29 -7.40
CA ALA A 119 0.29 8.46 -6.54
C ALA A 119 -0.43 8.07 -5.23
N GLY A 120 -0.04 8.68 -4.10
CA GLY A 120 -0.66 8.43 -2.79
C GLY A 120 -2.18 8.64 -2.79
N THR A 121 -2.68 9.58 -3.59
CA THR A 121 -4.13 9.82 -3.79
C THR A 121 -4.88 8.65 -4.44
N ASN A 122 -4.16 7.71 -5.06
CA ASN A 122 -4.72 6.47 -5.63
C ASN A 122 -4.56 5.27 -4.69
N VAL A 123 -4.03 5.50 -3.48
CA VAL A 123 -3.83 4.49 -2.44
C VAL A 123 -4.88 4.68 -1.35
N GLU A 124 -5.64 3.63 -1.10
CA GLU A 124 -6.61 3.55 -0.01
C GLU A 124 -6.15 2.47 0.98
N VAL A 125 -6.21 2.76 2.27
CA VAL A 125 -5.81 1.84 3.34
C VAL A 125 -6.93 1.72 4.38
N PHE A 126 -7.14 0.52 4.88
CA PHE A 126 -8.10 0.25 5.96
C PHE A 126 -7.63 -0.87 6.87
N ASP A 127 -7.72 -0.63 8.17
CA ASP A 127 -7.64 -1.65 9.20
C ASP A 127 -8.50 -1.24 10.40
N PRO A 128 -9.35 -2.13 10.95
CA PRO A 128 -10.10 -1.83 12.17
C PRO A 128 -9.22 -1.57 13.40
N ALA A 129 -7.94 -1.95 13.37
CA ALA A 129 -6.95 -1.71 14.42
C ALA A 129 -6.29 -0.33 14.35
N PHE A 130 -6.56 0.48 13.32
CA PHE A 130 -6.04 1.84 13.25
C PHE A 130 -6.59 2.71 14.39
N GLU A 131 -5.69 3.43 15.04
CA GLU A 131 -6.01 4.50 15.98
C GLU A 131 -5.80 5.88 15.34
N GLU A 132 -6.24 6.95 16.01
CA GLU A 132 -6.16 8.33 15.48
C GLU A 132 -4.75 8.72 15.01
N GLN A 133 -3.74 8.28 15.77
CA GLN A 133 -2.32 8.44 15.46
C GLN A 133 -1.90 7.73 14.17
N ASP A 134 -2.42 6.53 13.89
CA ASP A 134 -2.16 5.80 12.65
C ASP A 134 -2.83 6.51 11.48
N VAL A 135 -4.09 6.91 11.64
CA VAL A 135 -4.86 7.65 10.65
C VAL A 135 -4.14 8.95 10.27
N PHE A 136 -3.70 9.71 11.28
CA PHE A 136 -2.95 10.95 11.07
C PHE A 136 -1.64 10.67 10.33
N ALA A 137 -0.85 9.71 10.79
CA ALA A 137 0.43 9.35 10.19
C ALA A 137 0.30 8.89 8.72
N LEU A 138 -0.70 8.07 8.41
CA LEU A 138 -0.97 7.58 7.05
C LEU A 138 -1.45 8.71 6.13
N ARG A 139 -2.28 9.63 6.64
CA ARG A 139 -2.73 10.81 5.88
C ARG A 139 -1.58 11.80 5.60
N GLU A 140 -0.66 12.00 6.55
CA GLU A 140 0.55 12.81 6.33
C GLU A 140 1.47 12.21 5.25
N LEU A 141 1.45 10.89 5.06
CA LEU A 141 2.11 10.22 3.94
C LEU A 141 1.36 10.39 2.59
N GLY A 142 0.20 11.04 2.59
CA GLY A 142 -0.63 11.26 1.41
C GLY A 142 -1.53 10.07 1.05
N LEU A 143 -1.73 9.11 1.96
CA LEU A 143 -2.58 7.94 1.74
C LEU A 143 -4.03 8.24 2.13
N GLY A 144 -4.98 7.73 1.35
CA GLY A 144 -6.39 7.74 1.71
C GLY A 144 -6.68 6.71 2.80
N VAL A 145 -7.16 7.13 3.96
CA VAL A 145 -7.60 6.21 5.02
C VAL A 145 -9.11 6.10 4.97
N LEU A 146 -9.61 4.89 4.73
CA LEU A 146 -11.06 4.64 4.66
C LEU A 146 -11.67 4.67 6.06
N ASP A 147 -12.82 5.32 6.20
CA ASP A 147 -13.53 5.40 7.49
C ASP A 147 -14.60 4.28 7.64
N GLU A 148 -14.99 3.63 6.53
CA GLU A 148 -16.04 2.60 6.52
C GLU A 148 -15.45 1.18 6.60
N ASN A 149 -15.86 0.43 7.63
CA ASN A 149 -15.58 -1.00 7.71
C ASN A 149 -16.55 -1.80 6.82
N LYS A 150 -16.16 -2.00 5.56
CA LYS A 150 -16.92 -2.85 4.61
C LYS A 150 -16.81 -4.35 4.90
N LYS A 151 -16.15 -4.74 6.00
CA LYS A 151 -16.01 -6.15 6.42
C LYS A 151 -15.46 -7.02 5.29
N GLY A 152 -14.53 -6.50 4.48
CA GLY A 152 -13.92 -7.19 3.35
C GLY A 152 -14.70 -7.17 2.03
N ALA A 153 -15.94 -6.68 2.00
CA ALA A 153 -16.77 -6.63 0.78
C ALA A 153 -16.42 -5.44 -0.14
N HIS A 154 -15.12 -5.23 -0.41
CA HIS A 154 -14.67 -4.19 -1.34
C HIS A 154 -14.83 -4.67 -2.78
N VAL A 155 -15.72 -4.04 -3.55
CA VAL A 155 -15.92 -4.34 -4.97
C VAL A 155 -14.92 -3.54 -5.82
N ILE A 156 -14.18 -4.24 -6.67
CA ILE A 156 -13.15 -3.68 -7.53
C ILE A 156 -13.71 -3.45 -8.93
N VAL A 157 -13.79 -2.18 -9.31
CA VAL A 157 -14.34 -1.73 -10.60
C VAL A 157 -13.27 -1.30 -11.61
N VAL A 158 -12.06 -1.01 -11.14
CA VAL A 158 -10.90 -0.59 -11.96
C VAL A 158 -9.68 -1.44 -11.62
N PRO A 159 -8.65 -1.50 -12.50
CA PRO A 159 -7.37 -2.14 -12.18
C PRO A 159 -6.84 -1.73 -10.80
N THR A 160 -6.69 -2.69 -9.90
CA THR A 160 -6.34 -2.42 -8.51
C THR A 160 -5.35 -3.47 -7.98
N ILE A 161 -4.25 -3.02 -7.39
CA ILE A 161 -3.44 -3.85 -6.50
C ILE A 161 -4.16 -3.93 -5.17
N VAL A 162 -4.41 -5.14 -4.71
CA VAL A 162 -5.04 -5.41 -3.43
C VAL A 162 -3.98 -6.05 -2.54
N TYR A 163 -3.46 -5.26 -1.60
CA TYR A 163 -2.44 -5.68 -0.64
C TYR A 163 -3.12 -6.07 0.67
N MET A 164 -3.05 -7.36 0.99
CA MET A 164 -3.70 -7.94 2.16
C MET A 164 -2.65 -8.71 2.97
N PRO A 165 -1.69 -8.02 3.60
CA PRO A 165 -0.67 -8.66 4.41
C PRO A 165 -1.31 -9.25 5.67
N HIS A 166 -0.90 -10.46 6.06
CA HIS A 166 -1.23 -11.06 7.35
C HIS A 166 -2.73 -11.11 7.70
N CYS A 167 -3.60 -11.16 6.68
CA CYS A 167 -5.05 -11.20 6.85
C CYS A 167 -5.55 -12.60 7.21
N GLY A 168 -6.62 -12.67 8.01
CA GLY A 168 -7.33 -13.91 8.28
C GLY A 168 -8.13 -14.41 7.07
N LEU A 169 -8.33 -15.73 6.98
CA LEU A 169 -9.03 -16.39 5.86
C LEU A 169 -10.40 -15.77 5.55
N GLY A 170 -11.19 -15.47 6.58
CA GLY A 170 -12.51 -14.88 6.39
C GLY A 170 -12.50 -13.50 5.71
N LEU A 171 -11.40 -12.74 5.77
CA LEU A 171 -11.30 -11.48 5.02
C LEU A 171 -11.07 -11.75 3.53
N TYR A 172 -10.18 -12.69 3.18
CA TYR A 172 -9.97 -13.12 1.80
C TYR A 172 -11.24 -13.68 1.18
N GLU A 173 -11.96 -14.55 1.89
CA GLU A 173 -13.21 -15.15 1.39
C GLU A 173 -14.25 -14.08 1.05
N ARG A 174 -14.45 -13.09 1.92
CA ARG A 174 -15.42 -12.00 1.70
C ARG A 174 -15.00 -11.12 0.52
N PHE A 175 -13.71 -10.79 0.43
CA PHE A 175 -13.17 -10.01 -0.67
C PHE A 175 -13.30 -10.73 -2.02
N LEU A 176 -12.90 -12.00 -2.09
CA LEU A 176 -13.01 -12.81 -3.30
C LEU A 176 -14.46 -13.02 -3.71
N ARG A 177 -15.35 -13.32 -2.75
CA ARG A 177 -16.79 -13.46 -3.00
C ARG A 177 -17.41 -12.20 -3.61
N ALA A 178 -17.01 -11.02 -3.13
CA ALA A 178 -17.50 -9.74 -3.66
C ALA A 178 -17.04 -9.47 -5.11
N ASN A 179 -15.97 -10.12 -5.58
CA ASN A 179 -15.35 -9.86 -6.89
C ASN A 179 -15.39 -11.04 -7.87
N TRP A 180 -15.98 -12.16 -7.46
CA TRP A 180 -15.91 -13.44 -8.18
C TRP A 180 -16.59 -13.39 -9.57
N SER A 181 -17.62 -12.57 -9.74
CA SER A 181 -18.42 -12.47 -10.97
C SER A 181 -18.03 -11.29 -11.86
N GLY A 182 -18.43 -11.33 -13.14
CA GLY A 182 -18.50 -10.14 -14.00
C GLY A 182 -17.15 -9.49 -14.37
N GLY A 183 -16.07 -10.27 -14.41
CA GLY A 183 -14.73 -9.79 -14.77
C GLY A 183 -14.00 -9.03 -13.66
N GLY A 184 -14.55 -8.95 -12.44
CA GLY A 184 -13.91 -8.31 -11.27
C GLY A 184 -12.51 -8.87 -11.01
N MET A 185 -12.38 -10.21 -11.00
CA MET A 185 -11.10 -10.90 -10.84
C MET A 185 -10.05 -10.52 -11.90
N GLY A 186 -10.46 -10.18 -13.12
CA GLY A 186 -9.53 -9.79 -14.20
C GLY A 186 -8.86 -8.43 -14.00
N ARG A 187 -9.29 -7.66 -12.98
CA ARG A 187 -8.79 -6.33 -12.63
C ARG A 187 -7.91 -6.33 -11.38
N ILE A 188 -7.81 -7.46 -10.70
CA ILE A 188 -7.18 -7.56 -9.38
C ILE A 188 -5.77 -8.11 -9.51
N ILE A 189 -4.82 -7.45 -8.84
CA ILE A 189 -3.49 -8.00 -8.54
C ILE A 189 -3.44 -8.20 -7.04
N LEU A 190 -3.63 -9.44 -6.60
CA LEU A 190 -3.66 -9.76 -5.17
C LEU A 190 -2.25 -10.01 -4.67
N VAL A 191 -1.79 -9.18 -3.73
CA VAL A 191 -0.55 -9.36 -2.98
C VAL A 191 -0.94 -9.74 -1.56
N ALA A 192 -0.72 -11.00 -1.20
CA ALA A 192 -1.27 -11.60 0.00
C ALA A 192 -0.26 -12.57 0.64
N ASN A 193 -0.63 -13.14 1.78
CA ASN A 193 0.13 -14.22 2.39
C ASN A 193 0.22 -15.43 1.45
N ASP A 194 1.16 -16.32 1.76
CA ASP A 194 1.16 -17.65 1.19
C ASP A 194 -0.18 -18.34 1.50
N MET A 195 -0.98 -18.52 0.45
CA MET A 195 -2.31 -19.14 0.54
C MET A 195 -2.21 -20.64 0.84
N ALA A 196 -1.08 -21.29 0.55
CA ALA A 196 -0.88 -22.70 0.85
C ALA A 196 -0.98 -22.97 2.36
N ALA A 197 -0.59 -21.99 3.19
CA ALA A 197 -0.71 -22.06 4.65
C ALA A 197 -2.15 -22.18 5.17
N TYR A 198 -3.17 -21.95 4.32
CA TYR A 198 -4.59 -22.03 4.66
C TYR A 198 -5.29 -23.26 4.09
N VAL A 199 -4.65 -24.01 3.19
CA VAL A 199 -5.27 -25.19 2.52
C VAL A 199 -5.22 -26.44 3.41
N GLU A 200 -4.35 -26.47 4.42
CA GLU A 200 -4.11 -27.64 5.28
C GLU A 200 -4.72 -27.54 6.70
N ARG A 201 -5.85 -26.83 6.88
CA ARG A 201 -6.53 -26.75 8.18
C ARG A 201 -7.99 -27.17 8.14
#